data_AF-A0A971ZT87-F1
#
_entry.id   AF-A0A971ZT87-F1
#
_cell.length_a   1.000
_cell.length_b   1.000
_cell.length_c   1.000
_cell.angle_alpha   90.00
_cell.angle_beta   90.00
_cell.angle_gamma   90.00
#
_symmetry.space_group_name_H-M   'P 1'
#
loop_
_entity.id
_entity.type
_entity.pdbx_description
1 polymer ?
#
loop_
_entity_poly.entity_id
_entity_poly.type
_entity_poly.pdbx_seq_one_letter_code
_entity_poly.pdbx_strand_id
1 'polypeptide(L)'
;MSSQDTELDDWFDVDRVDEAVLALLYLTSFRDEYDTVRAWKGHDWEALNRLHEKGYIGVPVSRAKSVLLSEEGYKQARALFREFFAKRG
;
A
#
# COMPACT_ATOMS: atom_id res chain seq x y z
N MET A 1 -10.37 -2.32 -25.61
CA MET A 1 -10.61 -2.76 -24.22
C MET A 1 -11.31 -4.09 -24.34
N SER A 2 -10.55 -5.19 -24.25
CA SER A 2 -11.06 -6.54 -24.49
C SER A 2 -11.90 -6.98 -23.29
N SER A 3 -13.04 -7.59 -23.54
CA SER A 3 -14.04 -8.02 -22.56
C SER A 3 -13.59 -9.21 -21.69
N GLN A 4 -12.30 -9.32 -21.35
CA GLN A 4 -11.71 -10.41 -20.55
C GLN A 4 -11.10 -9.93 -19.21
N ASP A 5 -11.06 -8.63 -18.94
CA ASP A 5 -10.39 -8.09 -17.74
C ASP A 5 -11.31 -7.96 -16.50
N THR A 6 -12.56 -8.41 -16.56
CA THR A 6 -13.55 -8.24 -15.46
C THR A 6 -13.73 -9.51 -14.60
N GLU A 7 -12.94 -10.56 -14.83
CA GLU A 7 -12.96 -11.83 -14.06
C GLU A 7 -11.82 -11.96 -13.03
N LEU A 8 -11.05 -10.89 -12.77
CA LEU A 8 -9.80 -11.03 -11.99
C LEU A 8 -10.01 -11.44 -10.53
N ASP A 9 -11.18 -11.20 -9.92
CA ASP A 9 -11.24 -11.07 -8.45
C ASP A 9 -12.42 -11.80 -7.76
N ASP A 10 -13.09 -12.78 -8.38
CA ASP A 10 -14.23 -13.47 -7.72
C ASP A 10 -13.78 -14.48 -6.61
N TRP A 11 -12.49 -14.80 -6.55
CA TRP A 11 -11.96 -15.77 -5.59
C TRP A 11 -11.19 -15.14 -4.41
N PHE A 12 -10.95 -13.82 -4.42
CA PHE A 12 -10.30 -13.12 -3.31
C PHE A 12 -10.79 -11.67 -3.16
N ASP A 13 -10.71 -11.17 -1.93
CA ASP A 13 -11.10 -9.79 -1.61
C ASP A 13 -9.95 -8.83 -1.93
N VAL A 14 -10.15 -8.01 -2.97
CA VAL A 14 -9.18 -7.01 -3.43
C VAL A 14 -8.89 -5.96 -2.35
N ASP A 15 -9.90 -5.55 -1.59
CA ASP A 15 -9.71 -4.55 -0.54
C ASP A 15 -8.85 -5.11 0.60
N ARG A 16 -8.99 -6.41 0.91
CA ARG A 16 -8.11 -7.09 1.87
C ARG A 16 -6.67 -7.15 1.38
N VAL A 17 -6.45 -7.35 0.08
CA VAL A 17 -5.11 -7.30 -0.51
C VAL A 17 -4.53 -5.89 -0.39
N ASP A 18 -5.31 -4.86 -0.72
CA ASP A 18 -4.88 -3.45 -0.59
C ASP A 18 -4.51 -3.11 0.86
N GLU A 19 -5.33 -3.52 1.82
CA GLU A 19 -5.07 -3.34 3.25
C GLU A 19 -3.77 -4.04 3.67
N ALA A 20 -3.54 -5.28 3.22
CA ALA A 20 -2.33 -6.02 3.52
C ALA A 20 -1.09 -5.36 2.90
N VAL A 21 -1.19 -4.88 1.66
CA VAL A 21 -0.12 -4.12 0.98
C VAL A 21 0.18 -2.84 1.75
N LEU A 22 -0.83 -2.08 2.14
CA LEU A 22 -0.65 -0.86 2.93
C LEU A 22 0.01 -1.15 4.28
N ALA A 23 -0.40 -2.22 4.96
CA ALA A 23 0.25 -2.68 6.20
C ALA A 23 1.73 -3.02 5.97
N LEU A 24 2.07 -3.73 4.89
CA LEU A 24 3.46 -4.09 4.59
C LEU A 24 4.31 -2.89 4.15
N LEU A 25 3.71 -1.85 3.57
CA LEU A 25 4.40 -0.58 3.35
C LEU A 25 4.83 0.06 4.67
N TYR A 26 4.08 -0.09 5.77
CA TYR A 26 4.52 0.37 7.10
C TYR A 26 5.80 -0.36 7.56
N LEU A 27 5.88 -1.68 7.38
CA LEU A 27 7.05 -2.48 7.74
C LEU A 27 8.34 -1.98 7.07
N THR A 28 8.22 -1.48 5.84
CA THR A 28 9.35 -0.98 5.04
C THR A 28 9.47 0.54 5.06
N SER A 29 8.70 1.22 5.92
CA SER A 29 8.66 2.67 5.96
C SER A 29 9.88 3.28 6.66
N PHE A 30 10.31 4.44 6.18
CA PHE A 30 11.43 5.20 6.71
C PHE A 30 11.21 6.70 6.49
N ARG A 31 11.92 7.52 7.26
CA ARG A 31 11.97 8.98 7.07
C ARG A 31 13.18 9.33 6.22
N ASP A 32 13.01 10.23 5.26
CA ASP A 32 14.11 10.77 4.47
C ASP A 32 14.68 12.06 5.08
N GLU A 33 15.63 12.70 4.38
CA GLU A 33 16.29 13.94 4.82
C GLU A 33 15.35 15.14 4.94
N TYR A 34 14.14 15.05 4.38
CA TYR A 34 13.10 16.09 4.43
C TYR A 34 12.01 15.77 5.47
N ASP A 35 12.24 14.80 6.36
CA ASP A 35 11.28 14.29 7.35
C ASP A 35 9.96 13.78 6.73
N THR A 36 9.99 13.40 5.45
CA THR A 36 8.83 12.77 4.79
C THR A 36 8.85 11.27 5.02
N VAL A 37 7.68 10.66 5.12
CA VAL A 37 7.57 9.21 5.28
C VAL A 37 7.51 8.55 3.90
N ARG A 38 8.44 7.64 3.65
CA ARG A 38 8.52 6.84 2.43
C ARG A 38 8.50 5.36 2.73
N ALA A 39 8.11 4.53 1.77
CA ALA A 39 8.15 3.07 1.87
C ALA A 39 8.64 2.43 0.57
N TRP A 40 9.30 1.27 0.65
CA TRP A 40 9.73 0.52 -0.53
C TRP A 40 8.52 -0.08 -1.25
N LYS A 41 8.33 0.25 -2.54
CA LYS A 41 7.11 -0.11 -3.29
C LYS A 41 7.22 -1.43 -4.08
N GLY A 42 7.79 -2.46 -3.47
CA GLY A 42 8.02 -3.77 -4.10
C GLY A 42 6.78 -4.69 -4.20
N HIS A 43 5.58 -4.12 -4.25
CA HIS A 43 4.30 -4.84 -4.24
C HIS A 43 3.63 -4.80 -5.62
N ASP A 44 2.50 -5.51 -5.74
CA ASP A 44 1.67 -5.50 -6.95
C ASP A 44 1.30 -4.06 -7.38
N TRP A 45 1.36 -3.81 -8.68
CA TRP A 45 1.17 -2.49 -9.25
C TRP A 45 -0.27 -1.98 -9.15
N GLU A 46 -1.26 -2.87 -9.30
CA GLU A 46 -2.66 -2.49 -9.24
C GLU A 46 -3.07 -2.15 -7.81
N ALA A 47 -2.58 -2.92 -6.82
CA ALA A 47 -2.77 -2.58 -5.41
C ALA A 47 -2.16 -1.22 -5.05
N LEU A 48 -0.94 -0.93 -5.52
CA LEU A 48 -0.33 0.39 -5.32
C LEU A 48 -1.11 1.50 -6.02
N ASN A 49 -1.64 1.26 -7.22
CA ASN A 49 -2.48 2.25 -7.92
C ASN A 49 -3.77 2.54 -7.14
N ARG A 50 -4.48 1.52 -6.64
CA ARG A 50 -5.69 1.70 -5.81
C ARG A 50 -5.37 2.43 -4.50
N LEU A 51 -4.23 2.14 -3.86
CA LEU A 51 -3.79 2.87 -2.67
C LEU A 51 -3.45 4.34 -2.96
N HIS A 52 -2.94 4.64 -4.15
CA HIS A 52 -2.73 6.01 -4.60
C HIS A 52 -4.06 6.73 -4.85
N GLU A 53 -5.02 6.07 -5.51
CA GLU A 53 -6.38 6.59 -5.72
C GLU A 53 -7.10 6.85 -4.40
N LYS A 54 -6.90 6.00 -3.40
CA LYS A 54 -7.38 6.16 -2.01
C LYS A 54 -6.64 7.30 -1.26
N GLY A 55 -5.60 7.90 -1.83
CA GLY A 55 -4.84 9.01 -1.23
C GLY A 55 -3.85 8.61 -0.14
N TYR A 56 -3.60 7.32 0.05
CA TYR A 56 -2.68 6.82 1.09
C TYR A 56 -1.22 6.93 0.68
N ILE A 57 -0.93 6.82 -0.62
CA ILE A 57 0.42 6.96 -1.15
C ILE A 57 0.50 7.96 -2.31
N GLY A 58 1.70 8.48 -2.54
CA GLY A 58 2.02 9.22 -3.76
C GLY A 58 2.08 8.32 -4.99
N VAL A 59 2.22 8.92 -6.18
CA VAL A 59 2.19 8.23 -7.47
C VAL A 59 3.23 7.09 -7.50
N PRO A 60 2.81 5.82 -7.62
CA PRO A 60 3.72 4.67 -7.57
C PRO A 60 4.46 4.49 -8.90
N VAL A 61 3.87 4.93 -10.02
CA VAL A 61 4.42 4.80 -11.37
C VAL A 61 5.57 5.80 -11.59
N SER A 62 6.73 5.46 -11.05
CA SER A 62 7.96 6.22 -11.23
C SER A 62 9.21 5.33 -11.18
N ARG A 63 10.34 5.88 -11.62
CA ARG A 63 11.67 5.24 -11.51
C ARG A 63 12.19 5.16 -10.06
N ALA A 64 11.57 5.88 -9.12
CA ALA A 64 11.95 5.81 -7.72
C ALA A 64 11.66 4.40 -7.17
N LYS A 65 12.48 3.92 -6.24
CA LYS A 65 12.26 2.63 -5.56
C LYS A 65 11.25 2.71 -4.41
N SER A 66 10.97 3.92 -3.94
CA SER A 66 10.05 4.18 -2.83
C SER A 66 8.95 5.16 -3.21
N VAL A 67 7.82 5.04 -2.52
CA VAL A 67 6.66 5.93 -2.60
C VAL A 67 6.53 6.75 -1.33
N LEU A 68 5.98 7.95 -1.44
CA LEU A 68 5.57 8.75 -0.28
C LEU A 68 4.33 8.12 0.35
N LEU A 69 4.30 8.04 1.67
CA LEU A 69 3.07 7.84 2.43
C LEU A 69 2.51 9.21 2.80
N SER A 70 1.21 9.40 2.57
CA SER A 70 0.53 10.56 3.15
C SER A 70 0.46 10.40 4.68
N GLU A 71 0.15 11.49 5.39
CA GLU A 71 -0.02 11.41 6.85
C GLU A 71 -1.10 10.38 7.22
N GLU A 72 -2.21 10.39 6.48
CA GLU A 72 -3.30 9.45 6.67
C GLU A 72 -2.90 8.03 6.27
N GLY A 73 -2.19 7.88 5.15
CA GLY A 73 -1.67 6.58 4.71
C GLY A 73 -0.74 5.95 5.73
N TYR A 74 0.15 6.72 6.35
CA TYR A 74 1.04 6.22 7.40
C TYR A 74 0.27 5.79 8.66
N LYS A 75 -0.72 6.58 9.09
CA LYS A 75 -1.58 6.23 10.24
C LYS A 75 -2.34 4.95 9.99
N GLN A 76 -2.98 4.84 8.82
CA GLN A 76 -3.76 3.67 8.43
C GLN A 76 -2.87 2.43 8.27
N ALA A 77 -1.72 2.56 7.59
CA ALA A 77 -0.74 1.48 7.44
C ALA A 77 -0.28 0.91 8.79
N ARG A 78 0.00 1.79 9.76
CA ARG A 78 0.36 1.39 11.12
C ARG A 78 -0.77 0.68 11.86
N ALA A 79 -2.01 1.13 11.69
CA ALA A 79 -3.19 0.52 12.30
C ALA A 79 -3.42 -0.90 11.76
N LEU A 80 -3.44 -1.05 10.43
CA LEU A 80 -3.58 -2.34 9.76
C LEU A 80 -2.43 -3.30 10.09
N PHE A 81 -1.18 -2.81 10.17
CA PHE A 81 -0.06 -3.67 10.54
C PHE A 81 -0.20 -4.23 11.95
N ARG A 82 -0.71 -3.43 12.89
CA ARG A 82 -1.03 -3.90 14.25
C ARG A 82 -2.17 -4.91 14.23
N GLU A 83 -3.23 -4.63 13.48
CA GLU A 83 -4.38 -5.54 13.36
C GLU A 83 -3.96 -6.92 12.84
N PHE A 84 -3.17 -6.95 11.77
CA PHE A 84 -2.81 -8.20 11.09
C PHE A 84 -1.68 -8.97 11.78
N PHE A 85 -0.69 -8.27 12.34
CA PHE A 85 0.58 -8.88 12.72
C PHE A 85 1.01 -8.65 14.17
N ALA A 86 0.17 -8.04 15.02
CA ALA A 86 0.47 -8.01 16.45
C ALA A 86 0.60 -9.43 17.02
N LYS A 87 1.56 -9.63 17.92
CA LYS A 87 1.73 -10.91 18.63
C LYS A 87 0.43 -11.24 19.37
N ARG A 88 -0.07 -12.46 19.17
CA ARG A 88 -1.12 -13.03 20.01
C ARG A 88 -0.44 -13.53 21.29
N GLY A 89 -0.98 -13.10 22.43
CA GLY A 89 -0.55 -13.58 23.76
C GLY A 89 -1.00 -15.01 24.02
#